data_AF-A0A101VHG6-F1
#
_entry.id   AF-A0A101VHG6-F1
#
_cell.length_a   1.000
_cell.length_b   1.000
_cell.length_c   1.000
_cell.angle_alpha   90.00
_cell.angle_beta   90.00
_cell.angle_gamma   90.00
#
_symmetry.space_group_name_H-M   'P 1'
#
loop_
_entity.id
_entity.type
_entity.pdbx_description
1 polymer ?
#
loop_
_entity_poly.entity_id
_entity_poly.type
_entity_poly.pdbx_seq_one_letter_code
_entity_poly.pdbx_strand_id
1 'polypeptide(L)'
;MKKATLCVGLIAGILTASCQAPTEAPQIATLYRNGSIAKDLRLHFASFDAEGEANDYNINNCQMTARLLNANVSKQWTAQGLPDVGFWCEPGPYREEGFAPAVFDAEYPTDAQGYAAP
;
A
#
# COMPACT_ATOMS: atom_id res chain seq x y z
N MET A 1 -25.16 -49.77 -54.36
CA MET A 1 -24.13 -50.49 -53.58
C MET A 1 -22.85 -49.66 -53.54
N LYS A 2 -22.26 -49.54 -52.33
CA LYS A 2 -20.88 -49.16 -51.94
C LYS A 2 -20.79 -47.87 -51.09
N LYS A 3 -20.37 -48.10 -49.83
CA LYS A 3 -20.05 -47.17 -48.74
C LYS A 3 -18.56 -46.76 -48.82
N ALA A 4 -18.20 -45.59 -48.29
CA ALA A 4 -17.01 -45.32 -47.44
C ALA A 4 -16.88 -43.79 -47.23
N THR A 5 -17.13 -43.24 -46.05
CA THR A 5 -16.20 -43.06 -44.89
C THR A 5 -15.34 -41.79 -44.98
N LEU A 6 -15.80 -40.77 -44.23
CA LEU A 6 -15.08 -39.91 -43.26
C LEU A 6 -13.60 -39.55 -43.50
N CYS A 7 -13.30 -38.24 -43.59
CA CYS A 7 -12.14 -37.63 -42.93
C CYS A 7 -12.54 -36.27 -42.37
N VAL A 8 -12.71 -36.23 -41.05
CA VAL A 8 -12.79 -35.04 -40.20
C VAL A 8 -11.47 -34.27 -40.33
N GLY A 9 -11.53 -33.01 -40.74
CA GLY A 9 -10.38 -32.10 -40.81
C GLY A 9 -10.67 -30.82 -40.05
N LEU A 10 -10.86 -30.93 -38.74
CA LEU A 10 -11.01 -29.80 -37.82
C LEU A 10 -9.60 -29.36 -37.39
N ILE A 11 -9.03 -28.34 -38.03
CA ILE A 11 -7.84 -27.65 -37.52
C ILE A 11 -8.25 -26.21 -37.24
N ALA A 12 -8.95 -26.04 -36.12
CA ALA A 12 -9.12 -24.74 -35.48
C ALA A 12 -7.78 -24.40 -34.80
N GLY A 13 -6.92 -23.69 -35.53
CA GLY A 13 -5.70 -23.10 -34.99
C GLY A 13 -6.07 -21.99 -34.00
N ILE A 14 -6.27 -22.36 -32.74
CA ILE A 14 -6.41 -21.40 -31.65
C ILE A 14 -5.03 -20.82 -31.39
N LEU A 15 -4.76 -19.66 -31.98
CA LEU A 15 -3.69 -18.77 -31.56
C LEU A 15 -4.06 -18.26 -30.16
N THR A 16 -3.64 -18.98 -29.12
CA THR A 16 -3.63 -18.43 -27.76
C THR A 16 -2.54 -17.36 -27.70
N ALA A 17 -2.88 -16.15 -28.13
CA ALA A 17 -2.11 -14.97 -27.78
C ALA A 17 -2.14 -14.87 -26.24
N SER A 18 -1.06 -15.30 -25.60
CA SER A 18 -0.84 -15.05 -24.19
C SER A 18 -0.62 -13.55 -24.03
N CYS A 19 -1.70 -12.79 -23.83
CA CYS A 19 -1.61 -11.48 -23.21
C CYS A 19 -1.02 -11.70 -21.81
N GLN A 20 0.30 -11.62 -21.70
CA GLN A 20 0.92 -11.31 -20.42
C GLN A 20 0.37 -9.93 -20.04
N ALA A 21 -0.47 -9.91 -19.00
CA ALA A 21 -0.85 -8.66 -18.37
C ALA A 21 0.45 -7.88 -18.09
N PRO A 22 0.49 -6.57 -18.38
CA PRO A 22 1.65 -5.76 -18.00
C PRO A 22 1.91 -6.02 -16.52
N THR A 23 3.13 -6.40 -16.17
CA THR A 23 3.61 -6.33 -14.80
C THR A 23 3.37 -4.89 -14.37
N GLU A 24 2.36 -4.64 -13.54
CA GLU A 24 2.04 -3.28 -13.11
C GLU A 24 3.29 -2.71 -12.44
N ALA A 25 3.66 -1.48 -12.81
CA ALA A 25 4.84 -0.85 -12.24
C ALA A 25 4.68 -0.79 -10.71
N PRO A 26 5.75 -1.09 -9.94
CA PRO A 26 5.69 -1.06 -8.49
C PRO A 26 5.17 0.30 -8.03
N GLN A 27 4.11 0.28 -7.24
CA GLN A 27 3.46 1.50 -6.77
C GLN A 27 4.32 2.09 -5.64
N ILE A 28 4.91 3.26 -5.85
CA ILE A 28 5.58 4.01 -4.78
C ILE A 28 4.50 4.44 -3.77
N ALA A 29 4.81 4.41 -2.48
CA ALA A 29 4.00 5.06 -1.45
C ALA A 29 4.86 6.05 -0.67
N THR A 30 4.26 7.15 -0.22
CA THR A 30 4.94 8.17 0.56
C THR A 30 4.31 8.32 1.93
N LEU A 31 5.15 8.26 2.96
CA LEU A 31 4.80 8.54 4.34
C LEU A 31 5.07 10.01 4.64
N TYR A 32 4.04 10.68 5.12
CA TYR A 32 4.07 12.06 5.56
C TYR A 32 3.88 12.15 7.06
N ARG A 33 4.26 13.30 7.61
CA ARG A 33 3.85 13.75 8.94
C ARG A 33 3.48 15.22 8.94
N ASN A 34 2.75 15.65 9.95
CA ASN A 34 2.51 17.08 10.15
C ASN A 34 3.62 17.75 10.97
N GLY A 35 3.61 19.08 10.99
CA GLY A 35 4.50 19.87 11.84
C GLY A 35 4.06 19.85 13.30
N SER A 36 5.02 19.89 14.22
CA SER A 36 4.74 20.00 15.67
C SER A 36 4.20 21.37 16.08
N ILE A 37 4.40 22.39 15.26
CA ILE A 37 3.97 23.78 15.50
C ILE A 37 2.83 24.15 14.53
N ALA A 38 3.03 23.89 13.23
CA ALA A 38 2.03 24.12 12.19
C ALA A 38 1.50 22.77 11.70
N LYS A 39 0.28 22.44 12.14
CA LYS A 39 -0.34 21.10 11.97
C LYS A 39 -0.86 20.83 10.57
N ASP A 40 -1.01 21.87 9.77
CA ASP A 40 -1.39 21.83 8.36
C ASP A 40 -0.21 21.52 7.43
N LEU A 41 1.02 21.60 7.94
CA LEU A 41 2.20 21.27 7.15
C LEU A 41 2.19 19.81 6.74
N ARG A 42 2.58 19.58 5.49
CA ARG A 42 2.81 18.27 4.90
C ARG A 42 4.31 18.04 4.79
N LEU A 43 4.88 17.32 5.74
CA LEU A 43 6.31 17.06 5.77
C LEU A 43 6.57 15.64 5.27
N HIS A 44 7.47 15.51 4.29
CA HIS A 44 7.98 14.20 3.88
C HIS A 44 8.69 13.53 5.05
N PHE A 45 8.44 12.24 5.25
CA PHE A 45 9.12 11.45 6.26
C PHE A 45 9.86 10.25 5.67
N ALA A 46 9.21 9.50 4.77
CA ALA A 46 9.82 8.38 4.08
C ALA A 46 9.11 8.04 2.76
N SER A 47 9.77 7.27 1.91
CA SER A 47 9.20 6.68 0.69
C SER A 47 9.39 5.16 0.73
N PHE A 48 8.40 4.44 0.20
CA PHE A 48 8.35 2.99 0.08
C PHE A 48 8.27 2.66 -1.41
N ASP A 49 9.37 2.14 -1.97
CA ASP A 49 9.60 1.99 -3.41
C ASP A 49 10.24 0.64 -3.75
N ALA A 50 9.91 -0.42 -3.00
CA ALA A 50 10.39 -1.76 -3.31
C ALA A 50 9.95 -2.20 -4.70
N GLU A 51 10.90 -2.74 -5.47
CA GLU A 51 10.69 -3.27 -6.82
C GLU A 51 10.47 -4.79 -6.80
N GLY A 52 9.71 -5.31 -7.76
CA GLY A 52 9.47 -6.74 -7.91
C GLY A 52 8.45 -7.35 -6.94
N GLU A 53 7.82 -6.52 -6.11
CA GLU A 53 6.78 -6.92 -5.15
C GLU A 53 5.36 -6.74 -5.68
N ALA A 54 4.37 -7.25 -4.93
CA ALA A 54 2.95 -7.04 -5.23
C ALA A 54 2.57 -5.55 -5.22
N ASN A 55 1.55 -5.18 -6.00
CA ASN A 55 1.16 -3.78 -6.23
C ASN A 55 0.78 -3.01 -4.95
N ASP A 56 0.30 -3.71 -3.93
CA ASP A 56 -0.10 -3.13 -2.65
C ASP A 56 0.99 -3.20 -1.57
N TYR A 57 2.14 -3.83 -1.84
CA TYR A 57 3.21 -4.06 -0.87
C TYR A 57 3.68 -2.76 -0.22
N ASN A 58 4.02 -1.76 -1.03
CA ASN A 58 4.57 -0.49 -0.53
C ASN A 58 3.53 0.31 0.26
N ILE A 59 2.28 0.39 -0.20
CA ILE A 59 1.24 1.13 0.50
C ILE A 59 0.84 0.43 1.81
N ASN A 60 0.78 -0.91 1.84
CA ASN A 60 0.49 -1.67 3.05
C ASN A 60 1.59 -1.50 4.11
N ASN A 61 2.87 -1.58 3.71
CA ASN A 61 4.00 -1.34 4.61
C ASN A 61 4.05 0.11 5.12
N CYS A 62 3.74 1.07 4.25
CA CYS A 62 3.61 2.47 4.63
C CYS A 62 2.52 2.61 5.71
N GLN A 63 1.31 2.12 5.45
CA GLN A 63 0.17 2.26 6.35
C GLN A 63 0.42 1.59 7.71
N MET A 64 1.01 0.39 7.71
CA MET A 64 1.42 -0.27 8.96
C MET A 64 2.40 0.61 9.74
N THR A 65 3.41 1.17 9.07
CA THR A 65 4.38 2.08 9.69
C THR A 65 3.70 3.31 10.27
N ALA A 66 2.80 3.95 9.53
CA ALA A 66 2.03 5.10 10.00
C ALA A 66 1.24 4.77 11.27
N ARG A 67 0.50 3.65 11.29
CA ARG A 67 -0.28 3.21 12.46
C ARG A 67 0.58 2.98 13.70
N LEU A 68 1.75 2.36 13.54
CA LEU A 68 2.70 2.13 14.62
C LEU A 68 3.27 3.43 15.18
N LEU A 69 3.66 4.35 14.31
CA LEU A 69 4.18 5.66 14.72
C LEU A 69 3.10 6.45 15.47
N ASN A 70 1.88 6.50 14.93
CA ASN A 70 0.73 7.16 15.53
C ASN A 70 0.37 6.56 16.90
N ALA A 71 0.44 5.24 17.06
CA ALA A 71 0.20 4.57 18.34
C ALA A 71 1.24 4.97 19.40
N ASN A 72 2.52 5.04 19.00
CA ASN A 72 3.61 5.45 19.89
C ASN A 72 3.52 6.91 20.32
N VAL A 73 3.29 7.83 19.38
CA VAL A 73 3.14 9.27 19.71
C VAL A 73 1.87 9.52 20.54
N SER A 74 0.78 8.80 20.30
CA SER A 74 -0.44 8.91 21.13
C SER A 74 -0.19 8.50 22.58
N LYS A 75 0.56 7.42 22.83
CA LYS A 75 0.96 7.03 24.19
C LYS A 75 1.91 8.04 24.83
N GLN A 76 2.82 8.64 24.07
CA GLN A 76 3.74 9.66 24.60
C GLN A 76 3.05 10.99 24.89
N TRP A 77 2.12 11.43 24.03
CA TRP A 77 1.32 12.65 24.22
C TRP A 77 0.58 12.63 25.56
N THR A 78 -0.16 11.54 25.81
CA THR A 78 -0.94 11.38 27.04
C THR A 78 -0.07 11.42 28.31
N ALA A 79 1.18 10.99 28.22
CA ALA A 79 2.10 10.97 29.36
C ALA A 79 2.87 12.28 29.59
N GLN A 80 3.14 13.07 28.54
CA GLN A 80 4.20 14.10 28.58
C GLN A 80 3.79 15.46 27.99
N GLY A 81 2.61 15.59 27.36
CA GLY A 81 2.17 16.84 26.73
C GLY A 81 3.04 17.27 25.53
N LEU A 82 3.68 16.31 24.83
CA LEU A 82 4.49 16.52 23.63
C LEU A 82 3.69 16.82 22.35
N PRO A 83 4.13 17.73 21.47
CA PRO A 83 3.33 18.21 20.34
C PRO A 83 2.60 17.11 19.53
N ASP A 84 1.33 17.39 19.22
CA ASP A 84 0.42 16.53 18.47
C ASP A 84 0.90 16.36 17.02
N VAL A 85 1.69 15.30 16.82
CA VAL A 85 2.23 14.87 15.52
C VAL A 85 1.49 13.62 15.07
N GLY A 86 1.09 13.61 13.80
CA GLY A 86 0.46 12.48 13.14
C GLY A 86 1.14 12.13 11.83
N PHE A 87 1.02 10.86 11.45
CA PHE A 87 1.63 10.23 10.29
C PHE A 87 0.55 9.64 9.39
N TRP A 88 0.71 9.76 8.07
CA TRP A 88 -0.21 9.19 7.08
C TRP A 88 0.49 8.84 5.78
N CYS A 89 -0.14 7.95 5.01
CA CYS A 89 0.40 7.45 3.75
C CYS A 89 -0.44 7.90 2.56
N GLU A 90 0.22 8.17 1.44
CA GLU A 90 -0.45 8.37 0.17
C GLU A 90 0.21 7.56 -0.95
N PRO A 91 -0.58 7.09 -1.93
CA PRO A 91 -0.04 6.44 -3.10
C PRO A 91 0.67 7.44 -4.02
N GLY A 92 1.81 7.01 -4.51
CA GLY A 92 2.69 7.73 -5.42
C GLY A 92 3.93 8.32 -4.73
N PRO A 93 4.81 8.93 -5.54
CA PRO A 93 5.99 9.63 -5.07
C PRO A 93 5.62 10.88 -4.26
N TYR A 94 6.61 11.44 -3.58
CA TYR A 94 6.46 12.66 -2.80
C TYR A 94 5.83 13.80 -3.61
N ARG A 95 4.90 14.51 -2.97
CA ARG A 95 4.29 15.75 -3.45
C ARG A 95 4.34 16.78 -2.34
N GLU A 96 4.78 17.99 -2.70
CA GLU A 96 4.82 19.15 -1.81
C GLU A 96 3.41 19.63 -1.46
N GLU A 97 2.51 19.59 -2.43
CA GLU A 97 1.11 19.99 -2.26
C GLU A 97 0.25 18.88 -1.64
N GLY A 98 -0.77 19.29 -0.90
CA GLY A 98 -1.76 18.41 -0.29
C GLY A 98 -2.18 18.90 1.09
N PHE A 99 -3.17 18.23 1.67
CA PHE A 99 -3.66 18.53 3.01
C PHE A 99 -3.16 17.50 4.02
N ALA A 100 -2.82 17.96 5.22
CA ALA A 100 -2.67 17.07 6.36
C ALA A 100 -4.06 16.57 6.80
N PRO A 101 -4.26 15.26 7.00
CA PRO A 101 -5.50 14.73 7.57
C PRO A 101 -5.78 15.30 8.96
N ALA A 102 -7.05 15.38 9.32
CA ALA A 102 -7.48 15.81 10.66
C ALA A 102 -7.37 14.70 11.71
N VAL A 103 -7.31 13.43 11.27
CA VAL A 103 -7.28 12.24 12.12
C VAL A 103 -6.23 11.29 11.56
N PHE A 104 -5.51 10.61 12.46
CA PHE A 104 -4.45 9.68 12.11
C PHE A 104 -4.74 8.32 12.72
N ASP A 105 -4.82 7.28 11.89
CA ASP A 105 -5.08 5.92 12.34
C ASP A 105 -3.91 5.43 13.21
N ALA A 106 -4.22 4.85 14.37
CA ALA A 106 -3.24 4.37 15.34
C ALA A 106 -3.61 2.95 15.79
N GLU A 107 -2.66 2.02 15.74
CA GLU A 107 -2.87 0.62 16.10
C GLU A 107 -1.53 -0.03 16.48
N TYR A 108 -1.46 -0.73 17.61
CA TYR A 108 -0.34 -1.65 17.89
C TYR A 108 -0.61 -3.03 17.26
N PRO A 109 0.43 -3.80 16.90
CA PRO A 109 0.24 -5.16 16.37
C PRO A 109 -0.49 -6.08 17.35
N THR A 110 -0.38 -5.81 18.65
CA THR A 110 -1.09 -6.52 19.72
C THR A 110 -2.60 -6.26 19.72
N ASP A 111 -3.04 -5.16 19.09
CA ASP A 111 -4.44 -4.76 19.03
C ASP A 111 -5.14 -5.39 17.81
N ALA A 112 -4.36 -5.84 16.82
CA ALA A 112 -4.86 -6.58 15.67
C ALA A 112 -5.31 -7.99 16.11
N GLN A 113 -6.58 -8.32 15.87
CA GLN A 113 -7.15 -9.63 16.18
C GLN A 113 -6.35 -10.72 15.46
N GLY A 114 -5.66 -11.59 16.22
CA GLY A 114 -4.95 -12.75 15.70
C GLY A 114 -3.43 -12.74 15.86
N TYR A 115 -2.83 -11.69 16.44
CA TYR A 115 -1.40 -11.71 16.79
C TYR A 115 -1.17 -12.52 18.08
N ALA A 116 -1.34 -13.84 17.99
CA ALA A 116 -0.77 -14.74 18.99
C ALA A 116 0.75 -14.66 18.84
N ALA A 117 1.42 -14.01 19.80
CA ALA A 117 2.87 -14.04 19.87
C ALA A 117 3.35 -15.50 19.95
N PRO A 118 4.42 -15.88 19.23
CA PRO A 118 5.05 -17.19 19.40
C PRO A 118 5.62 -17.36 20.82
#